data_AF-A0A2P2IDL1-F1
#
_entry.id   AF-A0A2P2IDL1-F1
#
_cell.length_a   1.000
_cell.length_b   1.000
_cell.length_c   1.000
_cell.angle_alpha   90.00
_cell.angle_beta   90.00
_cell.angle_gamma   90.00
#
_symmetry.space_group_name_H-M   'P 1'
#
loop_
_entity.id
_entity.type
_entity.pdbx_description
1 polymer ?
#
loop_
_entity_poly.entity_id
_entity_poly.type
_entity_poly.pdbx_seq_one_letter_code
_entity_poly.pdbx_strand_id
1 'polypeptide(L)'
;MKKKVCIIYNTSKKDAIKFYEVSKEFFENCGVGVQTDVEGSAFVVVIGGDGTLLKASKQIAIHNKFAIAINMGSLGFLTDIRRIEALQVFEDVLMGNYKLEERHMLEVEVNGRKYIGLNEVVMTKG
;
A
#
# COMPACT_ATOMS: atom_id res chain seq x y z
N MET A 1 10.31 20.97 2.79
CA MET A 1 9.18 20.22 3.37
C MET A 1 9.65 18.79 3.62
N LYS A 2 9.50 18.22 4.83
CA LYS A 2 9.95 16.83 5.09
C LYS A 2 9.05 15.84 4.33
N LYS A 3 9.65 14.87 3.62
CA LYS A 3 8.93 13.79 2.91
C LYS A 3 8.14 12.98 3.94
N LYS A 4 6.92 12.57 3.60
CA LYS A 4 6.08 11.72 4.45
C LYS A 4 5.71 10.42 3.74
N VAL A 5 5.63 9.32 4.47
CA VAL A 5 5.15 8.02 4.01
C VAL A 5 3.88 7.64 4.76
N CYS A 6 2.88 7.13 4.03
CA CYS A 6 1.72 6.50 4.63
C CYS A 6 2.01 5.01 4.83
N ILE A 7 1.80 4.47 6.04
CA ILE A 7 1.91 3.02 6.27
C ILE A 7 0.54 2.47 6.65
N ILE A 8 0.02 1.58 5.80
CA ILE A 8 -1.22 0.83 6.01
C ILE A 8 -0.84 -0.61 6.34
N TYR A 9 -1.37 -1.16 7.42
CA TYR A 9 -0.99 -2.50 7.87
C TYR A 9 -2.16 -3.26 8.45
N ASN A 10 -2.06 -4.60 8.45
CA ASN A 10 -3.09 -5.44 9.04
C ASN A 10 -2.95 -5.48 10.57
N THR A 11 -3.76 -4.70 11.26
CA THR A 11 -3.80 -4.60 12.74
C THR A 11 -4.26 -5.89 13.44
N SER A 12 -4.82 -6.88 12.72
CA SER A 12 -5.19 -8.18 13.31
C SER A 12 -4.03 -9.18 13.33
N LYS A 13 -2.92 -8.89 12.65
CA LYS A 13 -1.78 -9.81 12.49
C LYS A 13 -0.58 -9.30 13.27
N LYS A 14 -0.16 -10.05 14.31
CA LYS A 14 0.99 -9.70 15.17
C LYS A 14 2.26 -9.39 14.38
N ASP A 15 2.50 -10.16 13.33
CA ASP A 15 3.67 -9.99 12.46
C ASP A 15 3.62 -8.69 11.66
N ALA A 16 2.45 -8.29 11.16
CA ALA A 16 2.27 -7.01 10.47
C ALA A 16 2.48 -5.82 11.43
N ILE A 17 1.99 -5.92 12.67
CA ILE A 17 2.22 -4.91 13.71
C ILE A 17 3.72 -4.77 14.02
N LYS A 18 4.42 -5.89 14.25
CA LYS A 18 5.87 -5.86 14.50
C LYS A 18 6.64 -5.23 13.35
N PHE A 19 6.28 -5.57 12.12
CA PHE A 19 6.97 -5.05 10.95
C PHE A 19 6.60 -3.59 10.63
N TYR A 20 5.41 -3.14 11.03
CA TYR A 20 5.06 -1.72 11.04
C TYR A 20 6.04 -0.92 11.92
N GLU A 21 6.34 -1.37 13.15
CA GLU A 21 7.29 -0.67 14.03
C GLU A 21 8.69 -0.61 13.40
N VAL A 22 9.17 -1.72 12.81
CA VAL A 22 10.46 -1.75 12.09
C VAL A 22 10.46 -0.77 10.91
N SER A 23 9.39 -0.75 10.12
CA SER A 23 9.27 0.15 8.97
C SER A 23 9.20 1.61 9.40
N LYS A 24 8.49 1.88 10.49
CA LYS A 24 8.37 3.23 11.06
C LYS A 24 9.73 3.75 11.52
N GLU A 25 10.46 2.96 12.32
CA GLU A 25 11.79 3.30 12.80
C GLU A 25 12.76 3.54 11.63
N PHE A 26 12.74 2.69 10.60
CA PHE A 26 13.53 2.87 9.39
C PHE A 26 13.29 4.25 8.75
N PHE A 27 12.04 4.60 8.47
CA PHE A 27 11.73 5.87 7.81
C PHE A 27 12.05 7.09 8.69
N GLU A 28 11.79 7.01 9.99
CA GLU A 28 12.12 8.06 10.94
C GLU A 28 13.64 8.31 11.02
N ASN A 29 14.45 7.24 11.01
CA ASN A 29 15.92 7.32 10.95
C ASN A 29 16.42 7.94 9.63
N CYS A 30 15.69 7.75 8.53
CA CYS A 30 15.95 8.43 7.26
C CYS A 30 15.39 9.87 7.19
N GLY A 31 14.80 10.39 8.28
CA GLY A 31 14.21 11.74 8.31
C GLY A 31 12.89 11.87 7.55
N VAL A 32 12.24 10.75 7.23
CA VAL A 32 10.93 10.67 6.57
C VAL A 32 9.84 10.53 7.63
N GLY A 33 8.86 11.42 7.62
CA GLY A 33 7.75 11.36 8.57
C GLY A 33 6.79 10.22 8.24
N VAL A 34 6.26 9.54 9.25
CA VAL A 34 5.29 8.44 9.08
C VAL A 34 3.89 8.94 9.44
N GLN A 35 2.90 8.58 8.62
CA GLN A 35 1.49 8.90 8.87
C GLN A 35 0.57 7.75 8.45
N THR A 36 -0.71 7.86 8.77
CA THR A 36 -1.75 6.87 8.41
C THR A 36 -2.60 7.31 7.23
N ASP A 37 -2.64 8.61 6.92
CA ASP A 37 -3.43 9.14 5.81
C ASP A 37 -2.66 9.04 4.49
N VAL A 38 -3.34 8.65 3.42
CA VAL A 38 -2.76 8.62 2.07
C VAL A 38 -2.56 10.06 1.57
N GLU A 39 -3.49 10.95 1.88
CA GLU A 39 -3.40 12.37 1.54
C GLU A 39 -2.15 13.01 2.15
N GLY A 40 -1.44 13.80 1.37
CA GLY A 40 -0.19 14.46 1.81
C GLY A 40 1.02 13.53 1.95
N SER A 41 0.88 12.22 1.70
CA SER A 41 2.03 11.30 1.63
C SER A 41 2.73 11.40 0.28
N ALA A 42 4.03 11.11 0.25
CA ALA A 42 4.79 10.97 -0.99
C ALA A 42 4.53 9.62 -1.67
N PHE A 43 4.38 8.56 -0.86
CA PHE A 43 4.07 7.20 -1.29
C PHE A 43 3.46 6.40 -0.13
N VAL A 44 2.94 5.22 -0.44
CA VAL A 44 2.27 4.33 0.53
C VAL A 44 3.07 3.04 0.70
N VAL A 45 3.12 2.51 1.91
CA VAL A 45 3.60 1.16 2.22
C VAL A 45 2.42 0.36 2.75
N VAL A 46 2.15 -0.79 2.16
CA VAL A 46 1.09 -1.71 2.57
C VAL A 46 1.73 -2.96 3.16
N ILE A 47 1.50 -3.22 4.45
CA ILE A 47 2.06 -4.37 5.17
C ILE A 47 0.94 -5.38 5.45
N GLY A 48 0.88 -6.46 4.68
CA GLY A 48 -0.21 -7.43 4.78
C GLY A 48 -0.18 -8.46 3.67
N GLY A 49 -1.34 -8.77 3.11
CA GLY A 49 -1.46 -9.56 1.88
C GLY A 49 -2.44 -8.88 0.92
N ASP A 50 -2.89 -9.59 -0.11
CA ASP A 50 -3.76 -9.05 -1.16
C ASP A 50 -4.99 -8.32 -0.60
N GLY A 51 -5.69 -8.91 0.39
CA GLY A 51 -6.85 -8.27 1.01
C GLY A 51 -6.54 -6.95 1.75
N THR A 52 -5.29 -6.72 2.16
CA THR A 52 -4.87 -5.44 2.77
C THR A 52 -4.64 -4.39 1.67
N LEU A 53 -3.99 -4.79 0.57
CA LEU A 53 -3.81 -3.93 -0.60
C LEU A 53 -5.13 -3.56 -1.26
N LEU A 54 -6.06 -4.51 -1.39
CA LEU A 54 -7.40 -4.25 -1.96
C LEU A 54 -8.20 -3.25 -1.14
N LYS A 55 -8.08 -3.28 0.20
CA LYS A 55 -8.73 -2.27 1.07
C LYS A 55 -8.09 -0.89 0.92
N ALA A 56 -6.78 -0.84 0.67
CA ALA A 56 -6.03 0.41 0.51
C ALA A 56 -6.14 1.01 -0.91
N SER A 57 -6.33 0.17 -1.93
CA SER A 57 -6.17 0.52 -3.35
C SER A 57 -7.02 1.71 -3.78
N LYS A 58 -8.27 1.79 -3.29
CA LYS A 58 -9.17 2.92 -3.58
C LYS A 58 -8.57 4.27 -3.14
N GLN A 59 -8.07 4.34 -1.91
CA GLN A 59 -7.48 5.58 -1.38
C GLN A 59 -6.17 5.92 -2.09
N ILE A 60 -5.35 4.90 -2.34
CA ILE A 60 -4.09 5.04 -3.11
C ILE A 60 -4.39 5.63 -4.51
N ALA A 61 -5.38 5.09 -5.21
CA ALA A 61 -5.76 5.51 -6.55
C ALA A 61 -6.34 6.94 -6.58
N ILE A 62 -7.26 7.27 -5.66
CA ILE A 62 -7.87 8.61 -5.58
C ILE A 62 -6.82 9.72 -5.36
N HIS A 63 -5.78 9.43 -4.59
CA HIS A 63 -4.70 10.39 -4.32
C HIS A 63 -3.52 10.28 -5.30
N ASN A 64 -3.63 9.46 -6.34
CA ASN A 64 -2.60 9.21 -7.34
C ASN A 64 -1.22 8.90 -6.72
N LYS A 65 -1.21 7.96 -5.77
CA LYS A 65 0.01 7.50 -5.10
C LYS A 65 0.42 6.13 -5.63
N PHE A 66 1.72 5.86 -5.64
CA PHE A 66 2.22 4.51 -5.78
C PHE A 66 2.36 3.84 -4.41
N ALA A 67 2.38 2.51 -4.40
CA ALA A 67 2.44 1.72 -3.18
C ALA A 67 3.52 0.64 -3.25
N ILE A 68 4.19 0.43 -2.12
CA ILE A 68 5.08 -0.71 -1.87
C ILE A 68 4.25 -1.75 -1.12
N ALA A 69 3.98 -2.90 -1.73
CA ALA A 69 3.10 -3.92 -1.15
C ALA A 69 3.90 -5.11 -0.59
N ILE A 70 4.02 -5.15 0.73
CA ILE A 70 4.85 -6.10 1.47
C ILE A 70 3.99 -7.26 1.95
N ASN A 71 4.38 -8.45 1.53
CA ASN A 71 3.73 -9.68 1.89
C ASN A 71 4.18 -10.19 3.27
N MET A 72 3.22 -10.42 4.15
CA MET A 72 3.39 -10.89 5.52
C MET A 72 2.88 -12.32 5.74
N GLY A 73 2.67 -13.10 4.68
CA GLY A 73 2.20 -14.48 4.70
C GLY A 73 2.79 -15.34 3.57
N SER A 74 1.96 -16.18 2.95
CA SER A 74 2.32 -16.92 1.72
C SER A 74 2.37 -15.98 0.51
N LEU A 75 3.15 -16.33 -0.53
CA LEU A 75 3.22 -15.56 -1.78
C LEU A 75 1.79 -15.21 -2.27
N GLY A 76 1.52 -13.92 -2.41
CA GLY A 76 0.24 -13.37 -2.89
C GLY A 76 0.35 -13.03 -4.37
N PHE A 77 -0.77 -12.68 -5.00
CA PHE A 77 -0.78 -12.31 -6.42
C PHE A 77 -0.52 -10.81 -6.64
N LEU A 78 -0.77 -9.98 -5.63
CA LEU A 78 -0.61 -8.53 -5.73
C LEU A 78 0.48 -7.99 -4.79
N THR A 79 0.84 -8.74 -3.75
CA THR A 79 1.92 -8.40 -2.83
C THR A 79 3.13 -9.29 -3.08
N ASP A 80 4.09 -8.77 -3.85
CA ASP A 80 5.22 -9.54 -4.35
C ASP A 80 6.52 -9.32 -3.56
N ILE A 81 6.58 -8.28 -2.72
CA ILE A 81 7.77 -7.95 -1.94
C ILE A 81 7.75 -8.73 -0.63
N ARG A 82 8.77 -9.56 -0.39
CA ARG A 82 8.87 -10.31 0.86
C ARG A 82 9.40 -9.41 1.97
N ARG A 83 9.02 -9.70 3.22
CA ARG A 83 9.52 -8.99 4.42
C ARG A 83 11.05 -8.82 4.43
N ILE A 84 11.78 -9.86 4.01
CA ILE A 84 13.26 -9.86 4.02
C ILE A 84 13.87 -8.89 2.98
N GLU A 85 13.13 -8.54 1.94
CA GLU A 85 13.55 -7.62 0.88
C GLU A 85 13.10 -6.17 1.13
N ALA A 86 12.10 -6.00 2.00
CA ALA A 86 11.40 -4.74 2.18
C ALA A 86 12.31 -3.55 2.54
N LEU A 87 13.28 -3.75 3.44
CA LEU A 87 14.19 -2.66 3.84
C LEU A 87 15.05 -2.18 2.67
N GLN A 88 15.56 -3.11 1.85
CA GLN A 88 16.29 -2.76 0.63
C GLN A 88 15.40 -2.00 -0.35
N VAL A 89 14.15 -2.46 -0.53
CA VAL A 89 13.19 -1.76 -1.40
C VAL A 89 12.89 -0.35 -0.88
N PHE A 90 12.83 -0.14 0.44
CA PHE A 90 12.66 1.19 0.99
C PHE A 90 13.84 2.10 0.65
N GLU A 91 15.08 1.62 0.80
CA GLU A 91 16.27 2.37 0.41
C GLU A 91 16.24 2.74 -1.08
N ASP A 92 15.93 1.77 -1.94
CA ASP A 92 15.84 1.96 -3.39
C ASP A 92 14.79 3.02 -3.74
N VAL A 93 13.61 2.98 -3.13
CA VAL A 93 12.55 3.98 -3.34
C VAL A 93 12.95 5.36 -2.83
N LEU A 94 13.66 5.44 -1.71
CA LEU A 94 14.17 6.72 -1.19
C LEU A 94 15.25 7.31 -2.09
N MET A 95 16.06 6.47 -2.75
CA MET A 95 17.08 6.88 -3.73
C MET A 95 16.52 7.14 -5.13
N GLY A 96 15.28 6.77 -5.42
CA GLY A 96 14.68 6.89 -6.75
C GLY A 96 14.96 5.70 -7.68
N ASN A 97 15.52 4.61 -7.16
CA ASN A 97 15.92 3.41 -7.88
C ASN A 97 14.77 2.39 -7.97
N TYR A 98 13.66 2.76 -8.59
CA TYR A 98 12.52 1.86 -8.74
C TYR A 98 11.85 2.02 -10.10
N LYS A 99 11.03 1.02 -10.45
CA LYS A 99 10.12 1.09 -11.59
C LYS A 99 8.70 0.98 -11.06
N LEU A 100 7.80 1.76 -11.65
CA LEU A 100 6.38 1.65 -11.37
C LEU A 100 5.76 0.60 -12.27
N GLU A 101 4.93 -0.23 -11.67
CA GLU A 101 4.02 -1.12 -12.38
C GLU A 101 2.61 -0.52 -12.27
N GLU A 102 2.00 -0.20 -13.40
CA GLU A 102 0.65 0.33 -13.43
C GLU A 102 -0.37 -0.80 -13.29
N ARG A 103 -1.37 -0.60 -12.43
CA ARG A 103 -2.53 -1.48 -12.31
C ARG A 103 -3.78 -0.70 -12.67
N HIS A 104 -4.58 -1.24 -13.58
CA HIS A 104 -5.85 -0.62 -13.96
C HIS A 104 -6.90 -0.81 -12.87
N MET A 105 -7.66 0.25 -12.59
CA MET A 105 -8.82 0.20 -11.71
C MET A 105 -10.08 0.13 -12.58
N LEU A 106 -11.02 -0.74 -12.20
CA LEU A 106 -12.36 -0.74 -12.76
C LEU A 106 -13.17 0.38 -12.10
N GLU A 107 -13.84 1.20 -12.90
CA GLU A 107 -14.87 2.14 -12.46
C GLU A 107 -16.21 1.73 -13.07
N VAL A 108 -17.24 1.57 -12.23
CA VAL A 108 -18.60 1.24 -12.64
C VAL A 108 -19.55 2.28 -12.07
N GLU A 109 -20.41 2.84 -12.91
CA GLU A 109 -21.45 3.78 -12.48
C GLU A 109 -22.84 3.15 -12.62
N VAL A 110 -23.61 3.14 -11.53
CA VAL A 110 -24.99 2.65 -11.51
C VAL A 110 -25.87 3.69 -10.84
N ASN A 111 -26.86 4.21 -11.57
CA ASN A 111 -27.80 5.23 -11.08
C ASN A 111 -27.09 6.45 -10.44
N GLY A 112 -26.01 6.93 -11.07
CA GLY A 112 -25.22 8.07 -10.58
C GLY A 112 -24.29 7.76 -9.41
N ARG A 113 -24.17 6.50 -8.98
CA ARG A 113 -23.21 6.07 -7.95
C ARG A 113 -22.01 5.38 -8.60
N LYS A 114 -20.81 5.87 -8.29
CA LYS A 114 -19.55 5.30 -8.75
C LYS A 114 -19.01 4.25 -7.77
N TYR A 115 -18.59 3.12 -8.33
CA TYR A 115 -17.94 2.01 -7.66
C TYR A 115 -16.57 1.81 -8.29
N ILE A 116 -15.55 1.60 -7.47
CA ILE A 116 -14.17 1.41 -7.93
C ILE A 116 -13.66 0.09 -7.36
N GLY A 117 -13.08 -0.76 -8.20
CA GLY A 117 -12.52 -2.05 -7.83
C GLY A 117 -11.16 -2.26 -8.49
N LEU A 118 -10.19 -2.82 -7.76
CA LEU A 118 -8.89 -3.19 -8.33
C LEU A 118 -8.95 -4.53 -9.08
N ASN A 119 -9.66 -5.51 -8.52
CA ASN A 119 -9.78 -6.83 -9.13
C ASN A 119 -11.12 -6.97 -9.86
N GLU A 120 -12.23 -6.82 -9.13
CA GLU A 120 -13.58 -6.99 -9.68
C GLU A 120 -14.60 -6.02 -9.09
N VAL A 121 -15.71 -5.86 -9.82
CA VAL A 121 -16.97 -5.29 -9.33
C VAL A 121 -18.06 -6.34 -9.55
N VAL A 122 -18.75 -6.76 -8.50
CA VAL A 122 -19.75 -7.84 -8.55
C VAL A 122 -21.15 -7.26 -8.43
N MET A 123 -22.03 -7.59 -9.39
CA MET A 123 -23.47 -7.37 -9.31
C MET A 123 -24.17 -8.71 -9.14
N THR A 124 -24.96 -8.86 -8.08
CA THR A 124 -25.73 -10.09 -7.78
C THR A 124 -27.20 -9.79 -7.62
N LYS A 125 -28.05 -10.81 -7.77
CA LYS A 125 -29.51 -10.72 -7.60
C LYS A 125 -29.97 -10.70 -6.12
N GLY A 126 -29.04 -10.80 -5.16
CA GLY A 126 -29.32 -11.18 -3.77
C GLY A 126 -29.40 -12.68 -3.60
#